data_AF-A0A508SZD2-F1
#
_entry.id   AF-A0A508SZD2-F1
#
_cell.length_a   1.000
_cell.length_b   1.000
_cell.length_c   1.000
_cell.angle_alpha   90.00
_cell.angle_beta   90.00
_cell.angle_gamma   90.00
#
_symmetry.space_group_name_H-M   'P 1'
#
loop_
_entity.id
_entity.type
_entity.pdbx_description
1 polymer ?
#
loop_
_entity_poly.entity_id
_entity_poly.type
_entity_poly.pdbx_seq_one_letter_code
_entity_poly.pdbx_strand_id
1 'polypeptide(L)'
;MRANPEELVELTNHGSMKLRHAVARAMLLPPVERRKATIVRQNEPSVLRFKTIKDLLNTFERVRRAKSRKRSASKRSKSHRLSRSQGRKSSLRSGAA
;
A
#
# COMPACT_ATOMS: atom_id res chain seq x y z
N MET A 1 -9.88 -2.75 15.52
CA MET A 1 -8.96 -3.91 15.62
C MET A 1 -7.71 -3.64 14.80
N ARG A 2 -6.52 -3.63 15.41
CA ARG A 2 -5.24 -3.60 14.68
C ARG A 2 -4.66 -5.02 14.68
N ALA A 3 -5.00 -5.82 13.68
CA ALA A 3 -4.42 -7.16 13.54
C ALA A 3 -3.02 -7.06 12.91
N ASN A 4 -2.05 -7.81 13.44
CA ASN A 4 -0.71 -7.81 12.89
C ASN A 4 -0.69 -8.67 11.60
N PRO A 5 -0.37 -8.11 10.42
CA PRO A 5 -0.37 -8.86 9.16
C PRO A 5 0.63 -10.03 9.12
N GLU A 6 1.63 -10.02 10.00
CA GLU A 6 2.65 -11.06 10.11
C GLU A 6 2.35 -12.11 11.17
N GLU A 7 1.23 -11.98 11.89
CA GLU A 7 0.77 -12.96 12.86
C GLU A 7 0.56 -14.34 12.22
N LEU A 8 0.99 -15.40 12.91
CA LEU A 8 0.74 -16.77 12.49
C LEU A 8 -0.69 -17.16 12.87
N VAL A 9 -1.46 -17.57 11.87
CA VAL A 9 -2.87 -17.93 12.00
C VAL A 9 -3.15 -19.20 11.23
N GLU A 10 -4.24 -19.87 11.56
CA GLU A 10 -4.68 -21.06 10.85
C GLU A 10 -5.90 -20.74 9.99
N LEU A 11 -5.80 -20.99 8.68
CA LEU A 11 -6.95 -20.93 7.78
C LEU A 11 -7.55 -22.34 7.68
N THR A 12 -8.81 -22.49 8.02
CA THR A 12 -9.51 -23.79 8.00
C THR A 12 -9.34 -24.49 6.64
N ASN A 13 -8.95 -25.77 6.66
CA ASN A 13 -8.65 -26.61 5.49
C ASN A 13 -7.43 -26.19 4.65
N HIS A 14 -6.64 -25.24 5.12
CA HIS A 14 -5.50 -24.67 4.40
C HIS A 14 -4.22 -24.58 5.23
N GLY A 15 -4.32 -24.83 6.54
CA GLY A 15 -3.20 -24.88 7.48
C GLY A 15 -2.74 -23.51 7.97
N SER A 16 -1.62 -23.54 8.70
CA SER A 16 -1.02 -22.37 9.33
C SER A 16 -0.27 -21.50 8.33
N MET A 17 -0.51 -20.18 8.36
CA MET A 17 0.17 -19.19 7.52
C MET A 17 0.10 -17.79 8.13
N LYS A 18 0.79 -16.82 7.53
CA LYS A 18 0.70 -15.41 7.99
C LYS A 18 -0.70 -14.85 7.71
N LEU A 19 -1.22 -14.01 8.61
CA LEU A 19 -2.55 -13.41 8.50
C LEU A 19 -2.81 -12.75 7.14
N ARG A 20 -1.85 -12.02 6.60
CA ARG A 20 -1.98 -11.41 5.26
C ARG A 20 -2.22 -12.43 4.14
N HIS A 21 -1.57 -13.59 4.22
CA HIS A 21 -1.71 -14.67 3.23
C HIS A 21 -3.03 -15.40 3.44
N ALA A 22 -3.42 -15.67 4.70
CA ALA A 22 -4.70 -16.28 5.03
C ALA A 22 -5.87 -15.44 4.50
N VAL A 23 -5.83 -14.11 4.69
CA VAL A 23 -6.85 -13.18 4.17
C VAL A 23 -6.90 -13.20 2.65
N ALA A 24 -5.75 -13.15 1.96
CA ALA A 24 -5.70 -13.21 0.51
C ALA A 24 -6.25 -14.54 -0.03
N ARG A 25 -5.82 -15.67 0.56
CA ARG A 25 -6.24 -17.02 0.16
C ARG A 25 -7.73 -17.24 0.38
N ALA A 26 -8.27 -16.82 1.53
CA ALA A 26 -9.70 -16.86 1.81
C ALA A 26 -10.52 -16.10 0.75
N MET A 27 -10.02 -14.97 0.25
CA MET A 27 -10.68 -14.18 -0.78
C MET A 27 -10.54 -14.76 -2.20
N LEU A 28 -9.55 -15.64 -2.44
CA LEU A 28 -9.44 -16.40 -3.68
C LEU A 28 -10.40 -17.60 -3.74
N LEU A 29 -10.90 -18.08 -2.60
CA LEU A 29 -11.79 -19.24 -2.58
C LEU A 29 -13.10 -18.99 -3.34
N PRO A 30 -13.73 -20.05 -3.88
CA PRO A 30 -15.08 -20.01 -4.44
C PRO A 30 -16.08 -19.39 -3.45
N PRO A 31 -17.16 -18.74 -3.91
CA PRO A 31 -18.11 -18.04 -3.03
C PRO A 31 -18.68 -18.89 -1.88
N VAL A 32 -18.92 -20.17 -2.13
CA VAL A 32 -19.44 -21.12 -1.13
C VAL A 32 -18.41 -21.38 -0.03
N GLU A 33 -17.16 -21.65 -0.40
CA GLU A 33 -16.06 -21.91 0.51
C GLU A 33 -15.63 -20.63 1.25
N ARG A 34 -15.57 -19.50 0.55
CA ARG A 34 -15.24 -18.19 1.10
C ARG A 34 -16.18 -17.77 2.24
N ARG A 35 -17.48 -18.10 2.15
CA ARG A 35 -18.46 -17.83 3.21
C ARG A 35 -18.24 -18.69 4.45
N LYS A 36 -17.68 -19.88 4.27
CA LYS A 36 -17.35 -20.85 5.34
C LYS A 36 -15.92 -20.68 5.87
N ALA A 37 -15.07 -19.95 5.15
CA ALA A 37 -13.69 -19.72 5.52
C ALA A 37 -13.60 -19.00 6.87
N THR A 38 -12.86 -19.62 7.78
CA THR A 38 -12.56 -19.10 9.11
C THR A 38 -11.05 -19.04 9.29
N ILE A 39 -10.58 -17.94 9.87
CA ILE A 39 -9.19 -17.80 10.29
C ILE A 39 -9.15 -17.84 11.81
N VAL A 40 -8.45 -18.82 12.36
CA VAL A 40 -8.24 -18.97 13.79
C VAL A 40 -6.92 -18.31 14.17
N ARG A 41 -6.98 -17.34 15.07
CA ARG A 41 -5.80 -16.70 15.64
C ARG A 41 -5.35 -17.50 16.87
N GLN A 42 -4.08 -17.90 16.87
CA GLN A 42 -3.53 -18.73 17.96
C GLN A 42 -3.19 -17.89 19.19
N ASN A 43 -2.76 -16.64 19.01
CA ASN A 43 -2.37 -15.74 20.11
C ASN A 43 -3.56 -15.15 20.86
N GLU A 44 -4.70 -15.03 20.20
CA GLU A 44 -5.95 -14.53 20.77
C GLU A 44 -7.04 -15.40 20.17
N PRO A 45 -7.65 -16.34 20.93
CA PRO A 45 -8.59 -17.33 20.41
C PRO A 45 -9.84 -16.63 19.88
N SER A 46 -9.71 -16.15 18.64
CA SER A 46 -10.67 -15.32 17.94
C SER A 46 -10.78 -15.87 16.54
N VAL A 47 -12.02 -16.20 16.18
CA VAL A 47 -12.34 -16.74 14.87
C VAL A 47 -12.77 -15.59 13.98
N LEU A 48 -11.95 -15.26 12.99
CA LEU A 48 -12.29 -14.25 11.99
C LEU A 48 -13.19 -14.89 10.93
N ARG A 49 -14.42 -14.38 10.81
CA ARG A 49 -15.39 -14.78 9.78
C ARG A 49 -15.27 -13.92 8.53
N PHE A 50 -15.93 -14.34 7.45
CA PHE A 50 -15.90 -13.68 6.14
C PHE A 50 -15.99 -12.14 6.18
N LYS A 51 -16.93 -11.57 6.96
CA LYS A 51 -17.10 -10.10 7.07
C LYS A 51 -15.83 -9.43 7.60
N THR A 52 -15.26 -9.97 8.67
CA THR A 52 -14.00 -9.48 9.26
C THR A 52 -12.81 -9.66 8.32
N ILE A 53 -12.74 -10.80 7.61
CA ILE A 53 -11.69 -11.06 6.60
C ILE A 53 -11.75 -10.03 5.47
N LYS A 54 -12.95 -9.66 5.01
CA LYS A 54 -13.16 -8.63 3.98
C LYS A 54 -12.71 -7.25 4.47
N ASP A 55 -13.03 -6.90 5.71
CA ASP A 55 -12.61 -5.62 6.29
C ASP A 55 -11.08 -5.55 6.45
N LEU A 56 -10.45 -6.66 6.85
CA LEU A 56 -8.99 -6.78 6.93
C LEU A 56 -8.31 -6.60 5.57
N LEU A 57 -8.84 -7.19 4.51
CA LEU A 57 -8.34 -7.00 3.14
C LEU A 57 -8.34 -5.51 2.76
N ASN A 58 -9.46 -4.82 3.01
CA ASN A 58 -9.59 -3.39 2.72
C ASN A 58 -8.57 -2.54 3.49
N THR A 59 -8.29 -2.89 4.75
CA THR A 59 -7.24 -2.20 5.52
C THR A 59 -5.85 -2.43 4.96
N PHE A 60 -5.52 -3.65 4.52
CA PHE A 60 -4.21 -3.94 3.93
C PHE A 60 -4.00 -3.22 2.58
N GLU A 61 -5.04 -3.16 1.74
CA GLU A 61 -4.99 -2.42 0.47
C GLU A 61 -4.82 -0.91 0.66
N ARG A 62 -5.48 -0.31 1.67
CA ARG A 62 -5.28 1.11 2.02
C ARG A 62 -3.82 1.41 2.38
N VAL A 63 -3.17 0.52 3.13
CA VAL A 63 -1.74 0.68 3.50
C VAL A 63 -0.84 0.62 2.26
N ARG A 64 -1.11 -0.27 1.29
CA ARG A 64 -0.38 -0.32 0.01
C ARG A 64 -0.53 0.99 -0.78
N ARG A 65 -1.74 1.52 -0.86
CA ARG A 65 -2.04 2.76 -1.60
C ARG A 65 -1.35 3.98 -0.98
N ALA A 66 -1.31 4.08 0.35
CA ALA A 66 -0.61 5.14 1.07
C ALA A 66 0.91 5.11 0.86
N LYS A 67 1.53 3.91 0.84
CA LYS A 67 2.97 3.77 0.52
C LYS A 67 3.29 4.16 -0.93
N SER A 68 2.40 3.91 -1.88
CA SER A 68 2.60 4.32 -3.28
C SER A 68 2.66 5.85 -3.46
N ARG A 69 1.84 6.60 -2.70
CA ARG A 69 1.79 8.08 -2.76
C ARG A 69 3.06 8.75 -2.23
N LYS A 70 3.75 8.14 -1.25
CA LYS A 70 5.04 8.66 -0.75
C LYS A 70 6.18 8.45 -1.75
N ARG A 71 6.18 7.37 -2.54
CA ARG A 71 7.21 7.13 -3.57
C ARG A 71 7.05 8.03 -4.80
N SER A 72 5.84 8.47 -5.13
CA SER A 72 5.60 9.40 -6.25
C SER A 72 5.91 10.86 -5.89
N ALA A 73 5.76 11.27 -4.63
CA ALA A 73 6.13 12.62 -4.18
C ALA A 73 7.67 12.85 -4.16
N SER A 74 8.45 11.81 -3.86
CA SER A 74 9.92 11.87 -3.81
C SER A 74 10.59 12.04 -5.18
N LYS A 75 9.89 11.86 -6.31
CA LYS A 75 10.45 12.08 -7.65
C LYS A 75 10.19 13.47 -8.21
N ARG A 76 9.32 14.28 -7.58
CA ARG A 76 8.89 15.58 -8.13
C ARG A 76 9.62 16.79 -7.56
N SER A 77 10.52 16.63 -6.57
CA SER A 77 11.27 17.77 -6.00
C SER A 77 12.69 17.99 -6.57
N LYS A 78 13.16 17.18 -7.53
CA LYS A 78 14.53 17.28 -8.05
C LYS A 78 14.67 17.94 -9.43
N SER A 79 13.62 18.59 -9.93
CA SER A 79 13.64 19.23 -11.25
C SER A 79 13.69 20.77 -11.24
N HIS A 80 13.70 21.42 -10.07
CA HIS A 80 13.62 22.90 -10.00
C HIS A 80 14.94 23.59 -9.60
N ARG A 81 16.09 22.99 -9.90
CA ARG A 81 17.39 23.55 -9.52
C ARG A 81 18.43 23.53 -10.64
N LEU A 82 18.03 23.78 -11.89
CA LEU A 82 18.97 24.04 -12.98
C LEU A 82 18.36 25.01 -14.01
N SER A 83 18.33 26.30 -13.66
CA SER A 83 18.45 27.40 -14.63
C SER A 83 19.48 28.37 -14.09
N ARG A 84 20.72 27.87 -14.12
CA ARG A 84 21.97 28.62 -14.01
C ARG A 84 22.04 29.65 -15.14
N SER A 85 22.19 30.91 -14.76
CA SER A 85 23.26 31.81 -15.21
C SER A 85 23.81 31.62 -16.64
N GLN A 86 23.26 32.32 -17.64
CA GLN A 86 23.96 32.80 -18.86
C GLN A 86 23.14 34.01 -19.38
N GLY A 87 23.65 35.17 -19.75
CA GLY A 87 25.02 35.62 -19.92
C GLY A 87 25.10 37.15 -19.85
N ARG A 88 26.31 37.61 -19.59
CA ARG A 88 26.75 39.00 -19.63
C ARG A 88 26.82 39.51 -21.08
N LYS A 89 26.57 40.82 -21.23
CA LYS A 89 27.24 41.82 -22.11
C LYS A 89 26.75 42.08 -23.55
N SER A 90 26.95 43.37 -23.90
CA SER A 90 26.89 44.10 -25.17
C SER A 90 25.49 44.60 -25.56
N SER A 91 25.26 45.84 -26.02
CA SER A 91 26.16 46.84 -26.62
C SER A 91 25.57 48.25 -26.46
N LEU A 92 26.42 49.24 -26.19
CA LEU A 92 26.20 50.67 -26.39
C LEU A 92 26.23 51.04 -27.89
N ARG A 93 25.75 52.26 -28.20
CA ARG A 93 25.70 53.00 -29.50
C ARG A 93 24.37 52.79 -30.26
N SER A 94 23.70 53.80 -30.83
CA SER A 94 23.89 55.25 -31.07
C SER A 94 22.52 55.75 -31.62
N GLY A 95 21.95 56.91 -31.26
CA GLY A 95 22.30 58.25 -31.77
C GLY A 95 21.58 58.58 -33.10
N ALA A 96 20.57 59.46 -33.08
CA ALA A 96 20.11 60.42 -34.12
C ALA A 96 18.78 61.04 -33.61
N ALA A 97 18.76 62.29 -33.16
CA ALA A 97 18.66 63.54 -33.94
C ALA A 97 17.27 63.72 -34.56
#